data_AF-A0A9D9NM97-F1
#
_entry.id   AF-A0A9D9NM97-F1
#
_cell.length_a   1.000
_cell.length_b   1.000
_cell.length_c   1.000
_cell.angle_alpha   90.00
_cell.angle_beta   90.00
_cell.angle_gamma   90.00
#
_symmetry.space_group_name_H-M   'P 1'
#
loop_
_entity.id
_entity.type
_entity.pdbx_description
1 polymer ?
#
loop_
_entity_poly.entity_id
_entity_poly.type
_entity_poly.pdbx_seq_one_letter_code
_entity_poly.pdbx_strand_id
1 'polypeptide(L)'
;MIRQIFKQIWFYRRGSAWLFAELLVIAVVSWFVVNRIWNVQYRIHAIPDGIDYDGVYVLSLDELYPGQYGYDSTYDTDEARMENFFRVGDRLRQMPQIQSQAPISMTPCLGGRGVMTIFLDSVTMVNTAVIQRICGAEDFRLLGYRVLLPEDGELVDEPNTILISEDLAMTLFP
;
A
#
# COMPACT_ATOMS: atom_id res chain seq x y z
N MET A 1 52.37 43.23 -9.09
CA MET A 1 51.03 43.39 -9.71
C MET A 1 50.26 42.06 -9.80
N ILE A 2 50.78 41.02 -10.47
CA ILE A 2 50.12 39.69 -10.57
C ILE A 2 49.75 39.06 -9.22
N ARG A 3 50.64 39.12 -8.21
CA ARG A 3 50.37 38.60 -6.86
C ARG A 3 49.18 39.27 -6.16
N GLN A 4 48.90 40.54 -6.46
CA GLN A 4 47.78 41.28 -5.86
C GLN A 4 46.46 40.92 -6.57
N ILE A 5 46.50 40.71 -7.88
CA ILE A 5 45.35 40.25 -8.68
C ILE A 5 44.90 38.87 -8.19
N PHE A 6 45.82 37.91 -7.99
CA PHE A 6 45.47 36.60 -7.44
C PHE A 6 44.88 36.66 -6.02
N LYS A 7 45.39 37.56 -5.16
CA LYS A 7 44.83 37.79 -3.82
C LYS A 7 43.41 38.37 -3.89
N GLN A 8 43.16 39.31 -4.78
CA GLN A 8 41.81 39.85 -4.99
C GLN A 8 40.85 38.79 -5.52
N ILE A 9 41.24 38.02 -6.53
CA ILE A 9 40.43 36.93 -7.08
C ILE A 9 40.09 35.91 -5.99
N TRP A 10 41.06 35.51 -5.16
CA TRP A 10 40.84 34.57 -4.06
C TRP A 10 39.88 35.10 -2.98
N PHE A 11 39.98 36.39 -2.65
CA PHE A 11 39.10 37.04 -1.67
C PHE A 11 37.65 37.12 -2.18
N TYR A 12 37.46 37.49 -3.45
CA TYR A 12 36.15 37.47 -4.11
C TYR A 12 35.59 36.04 -4.28
N ARG A 13 36.45 35.05 -4.55
CA ARG A 13 36.06 33.64 -4.63
C ARG A 13 35.59 33.10 -3.29
N ARG A 14 36.16 33.53 -2.17
CA ARG A 14 35.76 33.03 -0.84
C ARG A 14 34.35 33.48 -0.45
N GLY A 15 33.97 34.72 -0.80
CA GLY A 15 32.59 35.20 -0.67
C GLY A 15 31.62 34.48 -1.62
N SER A 16 32.04 34.25 -2.88
CA SER A 16 31.23 33.54 -3.88
C SER A 16 31.13 32.02 -3.62
N ALA A 17 32.15 31.42 -2.99
CA ALA A 17 32.19 30.00 -2.65
C ALA A 17 31.25 29.67 -1.49
N TRP A 18 31.06 30.60 -0.55
CA TRP A 18 30.04 30.46 0.48
C TRP A 18 28.64 30.41 -0.13
N LEU A 19 28.37 31.34 -1.06
CA LEU A 19 27.10 31.39 -1.79
C LEU A 19 26.89 30.14 -2.67
N PHE A 20 27.95 29.64 -3.30
CA PHE A 20 27.93 28.37 -4.03
C PHE A 20 27.66 27.17 -3.12
N ALA A 21 28.28 27.12 -1.94
CA ALA A 21 28.05 26.05 -0.97
C ALA A 21 26.60 26.07 -0.48
N GLU A 22 26.04 27.24 -0.20
CA GLU A 22 24.62 27.41 0.15
C GLU A 22 23.70 26.91 -0.97
N LEU A 23 23.98 27.30 -2.22
CA LEU A 23 23.22 26.83 -3.39
C LEU A 23 23.31 25.31 -3.57
N LEU A 24 24.48 24.72 -3.33
CA LEU A 24 24.69 23.28 -3.40
C LEU A 24 23.86 22.55 -2.35
N VAL A 25 23.83 23.06 -1.11
CA VAL A 25 22.99 22.49 -0.05
C VAL A 25 21.52 22.60 -0.42
N ILE A 26 21.06 23.76 -0.90
CA ILE A 26 19.67 23.96 -1.35
C ILE A 26 19.33 22.99 -2.49
N ALA A 27 20.22 22.80 -3.46
CA ALA A 27 20.01 21.88 -4.58
C ALA A 27 19.88 20.42 -4.11
N VAL A 28 20.77 19.97 -3.22
CA VAL A 28 20.72 18.61 -2.66
C VAL A 28 19.44 18.40 -1.86
N VAL A 29 19.10 19.33 -0.96
CA VAL A 29 17.88 19.23 -0.14
C VAL A 29 16.63 19.25 -1.02
N SER A 30 16.56 20.16 -1.99
CA SER A 30 15.45 20.25 -2.93
C SER A 30 15.31 18.97 -3.76
N TRP A 31 16.41 18.36 -4.19
CA TRP A 31 16.38 17.07 -4.87
C TRP A 31 15.76 15.97 -4.00
N PHE A 32 16.13 15.88 -2.72
CA PHE A 32 15.54 14.92 -1.80
C PHE A 32 14.04 15.16 -1.58
N VAL A 33 13.63 16.41 -1.41
CA VAL A 33 12.22 16.78 -1.25
C VAL A 33 11.41 16.45 -2.50
N VAL A 34 11.89 16.85 -3.68
CA VAL A 34 11.25 16.54 -4.96
C VAL A 34 11.17 15.03 -5.15
N ASN A 35 12.24 14.28 -4.93
CA ASN A 35 12.22 12.82 -5.09
C ASN A 35 11.23 12.14 -4.12
N ARG A 36 11.12 12.62 -2.88
CA ARG A 36 10.17 12.07 -1.91
C ARG A 36 8.72 12.37 -2.30
N ILE A 37 8.43 13.60 -2.71
CA ILE A 37 7.08 14.02 -3.12
C ILE A 37 6.70 13.40 -4.45
N TRP A 38 7.61 13.38 -5.43
CA TRP A 38 7.37 12.87 -6.77
C TRP A 38 7.02 11.37 -6.77
N ASN A 39 7.77 10.56 -6.02
CA ASN A 39 7.49 9.12 -5.98
C ASN A 39 6.14 8.80 -5.32
N VAL A 40 5.73 9.56 -4.31
CA VAL A 40 4.45 9.31 -3.62
C VAL A 40 3.28 9.90 -4.42
N GLN A 41 3.41 11.13 -4.91
CA GLN A 41 2.29 11.85 -5.53
C GLN A 41 2.14 11.54 -7.02
N TYR A 42 3.23 11.43 -7.78
CA TYR A 42 3.13 11.22 -9.22
C TYR A 42 3.12 9.74 -9.60
N ARG A 43 4.01 8.92 -9.02
CA ARG A 43 4.10 7.50 -9.43
C ARG A 43 2.91 6.67 -9.00
N ILE A 44 2.34 6.93 -7.82
CA ILE A 44 1.20 6.16 -7.30
C ILE A 44 -0.07 6.52 -8.08
N HIS A 45 -0.38 7.81 -8.22
CA HIS A 45 -1.60 8.23 -8.92
C HIS A 45 -1.54 8.11 -10.45
N ALA A 46 -0.36 7.99 -11.06
CA ALA A 46 -0.23 7.81 -12.51
C ALA A 46 -0.50 6.38 -12.99
N ILE A 47 -0.47 5.39 -12.09
CA ILE A 47 -0.77 4.00 -12.41
C ILE A 47 -2.20 3.74 -11.94
N PRO A 48 -3.14 3.38 -12.83
CA PRO A 48 -4.49 3.04 -12.40
C PRO A 48 -4.43 1.81 -11.49
N ASP A 49 -5.00 1.91 -10.29
CA ASP A 49 -4.93 0.86 -9.25
C ASP A 49 -5.77 -0.39 -9.59
N GLY A 50 -6.50 -0.37 -10.70
CA GLY A 50 -7.35 -1.49 -11.15
C GLY A 50 -8.57 -1.75 -10.27
N ILE A 51 -8.94 -0.76 -9.45
CA ILE A 51 -9.98 -0.83 -8.41
C ILE A 51 -10.85 0.40 -8.51
N ASP A 52 -12.16 0.20 -8.36
CA ASP A 52 -13.12 1.29 -8.15
C ASP A 52 -13.48 1.33 -6.67
N TYR A 53 -13.11 2.42 -5.99
CA TYR A 53 -13.30 2.61 -4.56
C TYR A 53 -14.18 3.82 -4.25
N ASP A 54 -14.93 4.35 -5.22
CA ASP A 54 -15.79 5.51 -4.96
C ASP A 54 -16.83 5.20 -3.88
N GLY A 55 -16.87 6.02 -2.83
CA GLY A 55 -17.72 5.79 -1.65
C GLY A 55 -17.29 4.64 -0.73
N VAL A 56 -16.13 4.02 -0.93
CA VAL A 56 -15.59 2.95 -0.08
C VAL A 56 -14.61 3.53 0.95
N TYR A 57 -14.83 3.20 2.21
CA TYR A 57 -13.99 3.65 3.32
C TYR A 57 -13.31 2.46 4.01
N VAL A 58 -12.06 2.67 4.42
CA VAL A 58 -11.27 1.68 5.14
C VAL A 58 -11.30 2.02 6.63
N LEU A 59 -11.75 1.07 7.43
CA LEU A 59 -11.70 1.14 8.88
C LEU A 59 -10.54 0.28 9.38
N SER A 60 -9.48 0.92 9.87
CA SER A 60 -8.39 0.22 10.55
C SER A 60 -8.77 -0.01 12.02
N LEU A 61 -8.74 -1.27 12.43
CA LEU A 61 -8.97 -1.69 13.82
C LEU A 61 -7.63 -2.12 14.40
N ASP A 62 -7.27 -1.56 15.55
CA ASP A 62 -6.08 -1.94 16.30
C ASP A 62 -6.47 -2.77 17.53
N GLU A 63 -5.60 -3.71 17.89
CA GLU A 63 -5.74 -4.49 19.10
C GLU A 63 -5.39 -3.66 20.33
N LEU A 64 -6.10 -3.92 21.44
CA LEU A 64 -5.75 -3.33 22.73
C LEU A 64 -4.64 -4.15 23.40
N TYR A 65 -3.68 -3.47 24.01
CA TYR A 65 -2.57 -4.09 24.72
C TYR A 65 -2.72 -3.99 26.25
N PRO A 66 -2.05 -4.88 27.04
CA PRO A 66 -2.05 -4.78 28.49
C PRO A 66 -1.70 -3.37 29.00
N GLY A 67 -2.57 -2.82 29.86
CA GLY A 67 -2.42 -1.47 30.41
C GLY A 67 -3.14 -0.37 29.62
N GLN A 68 -3.72 -0.67 28.46
CA GLN A 68 -4.62 0.26 27.77
C GLN A 68 -6.03 0.23 28.38
N TYR A 69 -6.72 1.36 28.31
CA TYR A 69 -8.09 1.47 28.80
C TYR A 69 -9.02 0.56 27.98
N GLY A 70 -9.78 -0.29 28.66
CA GLY A 70 -10.68 -1.26 28.02
C GLY A 70 -10.01 -2.57 27.59
N TYR A 71 -8.71 -2.75 27.85
CA TYR A 71 -8.06 -4.05 27.68
C TYR A 71 -8.60 -5.07 28.68
N ASP A 72 -8.95 -6.25 28.19
CA ASP A 72 -9.40 -7.38 29.00
C ASP A 72 -8.67 -8.64 28.52
N SER A 73 -7.90 -9.25 29.43
CA SER A 73 -7.07 -10.42 29.15
C SER A 73 -7.89 -11.67 28.78
N THR A 74 -9.20 -11.68 29.04
CA THR A 74 -10.07 -12.79 28.62
C THR A 74 -10.23 -12.87 27.09
N TYR A 75 -10.00 -11.76 26.38
CA TYR A 75 -10.05 -11.70 24.91
C TYR A 75 -8.67 -11.72 24.26
N ASP A 76 -7.63 -12.13 24.98
CA ASP A 76 -6.24 -12.14 24.48
C ASP A 76 -5.90 -13.41 23.67
N THR A 77 -6.88 -14.30 23.44
CA THR A 77 -6.72 -15.47 22.57
C THR A 77 -7.05 -15.13 21.12
N ASP A 78 -6.41 -15.82 20.17
CA ASP A 78 -6.61 -15.57 18.74
C ASP A 78 -8.07 -15.81 18.32
N GLU A 79 -8.74 -16.81 18.88
CA GLU A 79 -10.16 -17.07 18.61
C GLU A 79 -11.06 -15.93 19.10
N ALA A 80 -10.78 -15.39 20.29
CA ALA A 80 -11.56 -14.30 20.87
C ALA A 80 -11.34 -12.98 20.12
N ARG A 81 -10.11 -12.72 19.66
CA ARG A 81 -9.79 -11.58 18.79
C ARG A 81 -10.56 -11.66 17.48
N MET A 82 -10.57 -12.84 16.85
CA MET A 82 -11.31 -13.09 15.60
C MET A 82 -12.82 -12.90 15.80
N GLU A 83 -13.40 -13.46 16.86
CA GLU A 83 -14.81 -13.29 17.20
C GLU A 83 -15.17 -11.82 17.42
N ASN A 84 -14.33 -11.08 18.15
CA ASN A 84 -14.51 -9.66 18.39
C ASN A 84 -14.47 -8.83 17.10
N PHE A 85 -13.54 -9.15 16.19
CA PHE A 85 -13.44 -8.51 14.88
C PHE A 85 -14.73 -8.70 14.06
N PHE A 86 -15.22 -9.94 13.94
CA PHE A 86 -16.48 -10.21 13.26
C PHE A 86 -17.68 -9.55 13.93
N ARG A 87 -17.71 -9.49 15.27
CA ARG A 87 -18.75 -8.79 16.02
C ARG A 87 -18.79 -7.29 15.71
N VAL A 88 -17.64 -6.65 15.49
CA VAL A 88 -17.60 -5.25 15.03
C VAL A 88 -18.21 -5.14 13.64
N GLY A 89 -17.83 -6.03 12.72
CA GLY A 89 -18.46 -6.13 11.41
C GLY A 89 -19.97 -6.30 11.50
N ASP A 90 -20.49 -7.26 12.25
CA ASP A 90 -21.93 -7.51 12.32
C ASP A 90 -22.71 -6.29 12.83
N ARG A 91 -22.14 -5.51 13.76
CA ARG A 91 -22.73 -4.24 14.22
C ARG A 91 -22.74 -3.17 13.14
N LEU A 92 -21.66 -3.06 12.37
CA LEU A 92 -21.58 -2.13 11.25
C LEU A 92 -22.62 -2.48 10.17
N ARG A 93 -22.78 -3.76 9.83
CA ARG A 93 -23.80 -4.22 8.88
C ARG A 93 -25.24 -3.89 9.31
N GLN A 94 -25.50 -3.74 10.60
CA GLN A 94 -26.83 -3.36 11.12
C GLN A 94 -27.12 -1.85 11.04
N MET A 95 -26.13 -1.02 10.74
CA MET A 95 -26.32 0.42 10.63
C MET A 95 -26.96 0.78 9.28
N PRO A 96 -28.07 1.54 9.24
CA PRO A 96 -28.78 1.85 8.01
C PRO A 96 -27.97 2.73 7.04
N GLN A 97 -26.91 3.39 7.50
CA GLN A 97 -26.02 4.20 6.68
C GLN A 97 -24.98 3.37 5.91
N ILE A 98 -24.78 2.10 6.30
CA ILE A 98 -23.76 1.23 5.71
C ILE A 98 -24.43 0.32 4.69
N GLN A 99 -24.08 0.50 3.41
CA GLN A 99 -24.64 -0.30 2.33
C GLN A 99 -24.07 -1.73 2.30
N SER A 100 -22.77 -1.87 2.55
CA SER A 100 -22.07 -3.14 2.58
C SER A 100 -20.73 -2.99 3.30
N GLN A 101 -20.15 -4.12 3.68
CA GLN A 101 -18.86 -4.23 4.31
C GLN A 101 -18.19 -5.53 3.88
N ALA A 102 -16.86 -5.53 3.89
CA ALA A 102 -16.09 -6.74 3.75
C ALA A 102 -14.87 -6.68 4.68
N PRO A 103 -14.60 -7.77 5.43
CA PRO A 103 -13.38 -7.87 6.20
C PRO A 103 -12.20 -8.02 5.24
N ILE A 104 -11.13 -7.26 5.47
CA ILE A 104 -9.92 -7.35 4.67
C ILE A 104 -8.71 -7.40 5.60
N SER A 105 -7.78 -8.31 5.33
CA SER A 105 -6.53 -8.38 6.08
C SER A 105 -5.59 -7.23 5.70
N MET A 106 -5.71 -6.74 4.46
CA MET A 106 -4.77 -5.79 3.91
C MET A 106 -5.41 -5.03 2.76
N THR A 107 -5.39 -3.70 2.82
CA THR A 107 -6.04 -2.91 1.78
C THR A 107 -5.21 -2.93 0.50
N PRO A 108 -5.81 -3.31 -0.64
CA PRO A 108 -5.21 -2.97 -1.93
C PRO A 108 -5.00 -1.46 -2.00
N CYS A 109 -3.99 -0.99 -2.74
CA CYS A 109 -3.58 0.41 -2.91
C CYS A 109 -2.99 1.17 -1.68
N LEU A 110 -3.32 0.84 -0.43
CA LEU A 110 -2.81 1.58 0.76
C LEU A 110 -1.48 1.07 1.36
N GLY A 111 -0.72 0.29 0.59
CA GLY A 111 0.69 0.00 0.90
C GLY A 111 0.95 -1.19 1.83
N GLY A 112 -0.08 -1.81 2.39
CA GLY A 112 0.07 -3.17 2.91
C GLY A 112 0.24 -4.13 1.73
N ARG A 113 1.37 -4.86 1.66
CA ARG A 113 1.54 -5.94 0.68
C ARG A 113 2.16 -7.18 1.35
N GLY A 114 1.38 -8.25 1.46
CA GLY A 114 1.91 -9.59 1.55
C GLY A 114 2.62 -9.89 0.24
N VAL A 115 3.83 -10.42 0.32
CA VAL A 115 4.59 -10.82 -0.86
C VAL A 115 4.63 -12.34 -0.87
N MET A 116 4.22 -12.94 -1.98
CA MET A 116 4.40 -14.36 -2.23
C MET A 116 5.36 -14.55 -3.39
N THR A 117 6.24 -15.52 -3.23
CA THR A 117 7.21 -15.89 -4.23
C THR A 117 6.73 -17.17 -4.91
N ILE A 118 6.56 -17.12 -6.22
CA ILE A 118 6.17 -18.25 -7.06
C ILE A 118 7.39 -18.67 -7.89
N PHE A 119 7.73 -19.95 -7.84
CA PHE A 119 8.76 -20.53 -8.68
C PHE A 119 8.12 -21.07 -9.96
N LEU A 120 8.46 -20.45 -11.10
CA LEU A 120 7.98 -20.88 -12.42
C LEU A 120 8.73 -22.13 -12.89
N ASP A 121 10.03 -22.14 -12.62
CA ASP A 121 10.93 -23.25 -12.86
C ASP A 121 12.00 -23.28 -11.73
N SER A 122 13.04 -24.11 -11.86
CA SER A 122 14.09 -24.25 -10.83
C SER A 122 14.96 -23.00 -10.62
N VAL A 123 14.85 -21.98 -11.48
CA VAL A 123 15.68 -20.78 -11.52
C VAL A 123 14.84 -19.49 -11.58
N THR A 124 13.68 -19.53 -12.23
CA THR A 124 12.82 -18.39 -12.48
C THR A 124 11.84 -18.19 -11.33
N MET A 125 11.90 -17.01 -10.74
CA MET A 125 11.15 -16.66 -9.55
C MET A 125 10.36 -15.37 -9.79
N VAL A 126 9.06 -15.41 -9.53
CA VAL A 126 8.14 -14.28 -9.66
C VAL A 126 7.66 -13.87 -8.28
N ASN A 127 7.90 -12.60 -7.92
CA ASN A 127 7.36 -12.02 -6.70
C ASN A 127 6.03 -11.36 -7.01
N THR A 128 4.97 -11.80 -6.33
CA THR A 128 3.62 -11.25 -6.48
C THR A 128 3.13 -10.67 -5.17
N ALA A 129 2.29 -9.65 -5.26
CA ALA A 129 1.55 -9.15 -4.11
C ALA A 129 0.33 -10.06 -3.87
N VAL A 130 0.11 -10.44 -2.61
CA VAL A 130 -1.01 -11.31 -2.22
C VAL A 130 -1.86 -10.59 -1.19
N ILE A 131 -3.18 -10.70 -1.38
CA ILE A 131 -4.20 -10.21 -0.46
C ILE A 131 -4.92 -11.43 0.09
N GLN A 132 -4.83 -11.64 1.40
CA GLN A 132 -5.59 -12.68 2.08
C GLN A 132 -7.00 -12.16 2.35
N ARG A 133 -7.99 -12.99 2.02
CA ARG A 133 -9.40 -12.64 2.02
C ARG A 133 -10.20 -13.77 2.65
N ILE A 134 -11.37 -13.42 3.16
CA ILE A 134 -12.34 -14.40 3.65
C ILE A 134 -13.22 -14.79 2.46
N CYS A 135 -13.32 -16.09 2.20
CA CYS A 135 -14.14 -16.60 1.10
C CYS A 135 -15.60 -16.17 1.24
N GLY A 136 -16.20 -15.71 0.15
CA GLY A 136 -17.58 -15.25 0.07
C GLY A 136 -17.80 -13.82 0.59
N ALA A 137 -16.73 -13.06 0.81
CA ALA A 137 -16.86 -11.65 1.19
C ALA A 137 -17.30 -10.78 0.00
N GLU A 138 -17.94 -9.64 0.30
CA GLU A 138 -18.40 -8.69 -0.73
C GLU A 138 -17.29 -7.76 -1.24
N ASP A 139 -16.04 -7.99 -0.85
CA ASP A 139 -14.88 -7.18 -1.22
C ASP A 139 -14.65 -7.14 -2.74
N PHE A 140 -14.99 -8.19 -3.49
CA PHE A 140 -14.94 -8.15 -4.96
C PHE A 140 -15.85 -7.07 -5.55
N ARG A 141 -17.07 -7.02 -5.06
CA ARG A 141 -18.09 -6.06 -5.49
C ARG A 141 -17.77 -4.66 -5.00
N LEU A 142 -17.31 -4.53 -3.75
CA LEU A 142 -16.97 -3.24 -3.14
C LEU A 142 -15.79 -2.57 -3.82
N LEU A 143 -14.78 -3.34 -4.22
CA LEU A 143 -13.58 -2.82 -4.88
C LEU A 143 -13.71 -2.76 -6.42
N GLY A 144 -14.89 -3.08 -6.96
CA GLY A 144 -15.16 -3.02 -8.40
C GLY A 144 -14.24 -3.90 -9.23
N TYR A 145 -13.75 -5.02 -8.69
CA TYR A 145 -12.88 -5.93 -9.44
C TYR A 145 -13.64 -6.54 -10.61
N ARG A 146 -13.01 -6.52 -11.79
CA ARG A 146 -13.55 -7.13 -13.00
C ARG A 146 -13.09 -8.58 -13.10
N VAL A 147 -14.04 -9.50 -13.14
CA VAL A 147 -13.78 -10.92 -13.45
C VAL A 147 -13.64 -11.06 -14.96
N LEU A 148 -12.50 -11.60 -15.40
CA LEU A 148 -12.24 -11.88 -16.82
C LEU A 148 -12.57 -13.34 -17.18
N LEU A 149 -12.31 -14.25 -16.25
CA LEU A 149 -12.56 -15.67 -16.38
C LEU A 149 -13.13 -16.21 -15.06
N PRO A 150 -14.12 -17.13 -15.09
CA PRO A 150 -14.81 -17.63 -16.29
C PRO A 150 -15.71 -16.58 -16.97
N GLU A 151 -16.00 -16.75 -18.28
CA GLU A 151 -16.71 -15.74 -19.11
C GLU A 151 -18.17 -15.50 -18.68
N ASP A 152 -18.75 -16.46 -17.96
CA ASP A 152 -20.07 -16.38 -17.32
C ASP A 152 -20.09 -15.40 -16.12
N GLY A 153 -18.92 -14.97 -15.64
CA GLY A 153 -18.76 -13.98 -14.57
C GLY A 153 -19.02 -14.53 -13.17
N GLU A 154 -19.32 -15.83 -13.03
CA GLU A 154 -19.48 -16.46 -11.72
C GLU A 154 -18.11 -16.78 -11.13
N LEU A 155 -17.72 -15.96 -10.16
CA LEU A 155 -16.49 -16.19 -9.40
C LEU A 155 -16.70 -17.32 -8.39
N VAL A 156 -15.93 -18.39 -8.52
CA VAL A 156 -15.85 -19.44 -7.49
C VAL A 156 -14.94 -18.94 -6.37
N ASP A 157 -15.53 -18.41 -5.30
CA ASP A 157 -14.82 -17.95 -4.10
C ASP A 157 -14.99 -18.96 -2.95
N GLU A 158 -14.29 -20.09 -3.08
CA GLU A 158 -14.31 -21.19 -2.13
C GLU A 158 -12.98 -21.35 -1.38
N PRO A 159 -12.96 -21.97 -0.18
CA PRO A 159 -11.71 -22.27 0.52
C PRO A 159 -10.72 -23.04 -0.37
N ASN A 160 -9.46 -22.62 -0.35
CA ASN A 160 -8.35 -23.14 -1.18
C ASN A 160 -8.41 -22.78 -2.67
N THR A 161 -9.29 -21.87 -3.08
CA THR A 161 -9.19 -21.25 -4.40
C THR A 161 -8.17 -20.11 -4.38
N ILE A 162 -7.51 -19.87 -5.52
CA ILE A 162 -6.60 -18.73 -5.71
C ILE A 162 -7.10 -17.94 -6.89
N LEU A 163 -7.25 -16.64 -6.66
CA LEU A 163 -7.62 -15.67 -7.68
C LEU A 163 -6.37 -14.87 -8.04
N ILE A 164 -6.04 -14.85 -9.33
CA ILE A 164 -4.85 -14.20 -9.85
C ILE A 164 -5.25 -13.04 -10.75
N SER A 165 -4.44 -11.97 -10.74
CA SER A 165 -4.63 -10.87 -11.69
C SER A 165 -4.34 -11.32 -13.11
N GLU A 166 -4.89 -10.60 -14.09
CA GLU A 166 -4.62 -10.83 -15.52
C GLU A 166 -3.12 -10.86 -15.82
N ASP A 167 -2.37 -9.87 -15.32
CA ASP A 167 -0.92 -9.79 -15.51
C ASP A 167 -0.19 -11.01 -14.97
N LEU A 168 -0.61 -11.52 -13.81
CA LEU A 168 -0.02 -12.71 -13.23
C LEU A 168 -0.42 -13.96 -14.03
N ALA A 169 -1.67 -14.06 -14.48
CA ALA A 169 -2.11 -15.15 -15.33
C ALA A 169 -1.30 -15.21 -16.64
N MET A 170 -1.09 -14.07 -17.31
CA MET A 170 -0.26 -13.97 -18.52
C MET A 170 1.22 -14.32 -18.28
N THR A 171 1.71 -14.09 -17.06
CA THR A 171 3.09 -14.44 -16.69
C THR A 171 3.23 -15.93 -16.37
N LEU A 172 2.23 -16.52 -15.70
CA LEU A 172 2.24 -17.91 -15.27
C LEU A 172 1.84 -18.88 -16.39
N PHE A 173 0.93 -18.46 -17.26
CA PHE A 173 0.31 -19.26 -18.32
C PHE A 173 0.32 -18.48 -19.64
N PRO A 174 1.51 -18.26 -20.24
CA PRO A 174 1.65 -17.53 -21.50
C PRO A 174 1.06 -18.26 -22.72
#